data_AF-A0A933H083-F1
#
_entry.id   AF-A0A933H083-F1
#
_cell.length_a   1.000
_cell.length_b   1.000
_cell.length_c   1.000
_cell.angle_alpha   90.00
_cell.angle_beta   90.00
_cell.angle_gamma   90.00
#
_symmetry.space_group_name_H-M   'P 1'
#
loop_
_entity.id
_entity.type
_entity.pdbx_description
1 polymer ?
#
loop_
_entity_poly.entity_id
_entity_poly.type
_entity_poly.pdbx_seq_one_letter_code
_entity_poly.pdbx_strand_id
1 'polypeptide(L)'
;MPERSPRRPARRSMSRAERPAPAPVPEKRKIGSAALSHSVTAAVALAAGIVIGFLLDSPADDAVPAPSGGGAAVPATGGGIPGISGEAIARVVDVLDGDTIAVRLPGKENTEKVRYLGVNAPEIYENYFGIDAWKANQAIVEGREVRLVFDEKPTDDLGRLLAYVYVGNRFVNLELLRESYVRIHTSYKNFSKYEEFLAVEKEARAKGTRVWDEGRASEWETLFEPEDHYLCTGGTAHRPSCRLAPEGCETVATLDLAMAKHKACSKCMPARNHPTYGSPDWERSFRPEEYYLCTETTVHRPSCRHAGENSTRTLSLAEALQGRKPCGQCRPARFHPELDPDKKEERE
;
A
#
# COMPACT_ATOMS: atom_id res chain seq x y z
N MET A 1 -60.94 -11.30 5.41
CA MET A 1 -60.59 -10.65 6.70
C MET A 1 -59.11 -10.91 6.94
N PRO A 2 -58.28 -9.88 7.20
CA PRO A 2 -56.83 -10.07 7.23
C PRO A 2 -56.39 -10.66 8.58
N GLU A 3 -55.50 -11.66 8.52
CA GLU A 3 -54.86 -12.27 9.68
C GLU A 3 -53.90 -11.28 10.36
N ARG A 4 -53.99 -11.20 11.69
CA ARG A 4 -53.15 -10.33 12.53
C ARG A 4 -51.81 -11.01 12.80
N SER A 5 -50.72 -10.34 12.44
CA SER A 5 -49.34 -10.68 12.78
C SER A 5 -49.12 -10.74 14.32
N PRO A 6 -48.31 -11.68 14.85
CA PRO A 6 -48.05 -11.78 16.28
C PRO A 6 -47.09 -10.68 16.75
N ARG A 7 -47.44 -10.03 17.88
CA ARG A 7 -46.60 -9.01 18.53
C ARG A 7 -45.32 -9.63 19.08
N ARG A 8 -44.16 -9.09 18.68
CA ARG A 8 -42.85 -9.41 19.28
C ARG A 8 -42.82 -9.06 20.78
N PRO A 9 -42.16 -9.86 21.64
CA PRO A 9 -41.97 -9.51 23.04
C PRO A 9 -40.95 -8.38 23.19
N ALA A 10 -41.21 -7.47 24.13
CA ALA A 10 -40.33 -6.35 24.45
C ALA A 10 -38.99 -6.85 25.03
N ARG A 11 -37.87 -6.36 24.47
CA ARG A 11 -36.53 -6.60 25.03
C ARG A 11 -36.42 -5.95 26.41
N ARG A 12 -36.24 -6.75 27.46
CA ARG A 12 -35.80 -6.28 28.78
C ARG A 12 -34.39 -5.70 28.66
N SER A 13 -34.23 -4.43 29.01
CA SER A 13 -32.92 -3.81 29.25
C SER A 13 -32.35 -4.36 30.56
N MET A 14 -31.21 -5.05 30.51
CA MET A 14 -30.49 -5.39 31.74
C MET A 14 -29.85 -4.14 32.32
N SER A 15 -29.95 -3.99 33.64
CA SER A 15 -29.42 -2.83 34.37
C SER A 15 -27.89 -2.89 34.46
N ARG A 16 -27.26 -1.73 34.68
CA ARG A 16 -25.80 -1.52 34.71
C ARG A 16 -25.03 -2.36 35.75
N ALA A 17 -25.71 -3.11 36.61
CA ALA A 17 -25.14 -3.85 37.74
C ALA A 17 -24.66 -5.27 37.42
N GLU A 18 -24.91 -5.82 36.22
CA GLU A 18 -24.57 -7.22 35.88
C GLU A 18 -23.35 -7.37 34.95
N ARG A 19 -22.53 -6.31 34.76
CA ARG A 19 -21.28 -6.46 33.98
C ARG A 19 -20.16 -7.00 34.88
N PRO A 20 -19.50 -8.12 34.50
CA PRO A 20 -18.32 -8.59 35.23
C PRO A 20 -17.19 -7.56 35.14
N ALA A 21 -16.46 -7.38 36.25
CA ALA A 21 -15.35 -6.45 36.35
C ALA A 21 -14.20 -6.83 35.39
N PRO A 22 -13.47 -5.86 34.82
CA PRO A 22 -12.33 -6.15 33.96
C PRO A 22 -11.19 -6.82 34.76
N ALA A 23 -10.51 -7.78 34.11
CA ALA A 23 -9.37 -8.48 34.68
C ALA A 23 -8.20 -7.51 34.99
N PRO A 24 -7.41 -7.78 36.06
CA PRO A 24 -6.29 -6.92 36.42
C PRO A 24 -5.17 -6.98 35.36
N VAL A 25 -4.61 -5.80 35.06
CA VAL A 25 -3.50 -5.61 34.12
C VAL A 25 -2.20 -6.17 34.73
N PRO A 26 -1.40 -6.97 34.00
CA PRO A 26 -0.15 -7.49 34.52
C PRO A 26 0.90 -6.38 34.72
N GLU A 27 1.49 -6.36 35.91
CA GLU A 27 2.46 -5.35 36.35
C GLU A 27 3.81 -5.51 35.63
N LYS A 28 4.38 -4.40 35.16
CA LYS A 28 5.67 -4.37 34.44
C LYS A 28 6.81 -4.82 35.35
N ARG A 29 7.37 -6.01 35.10
CA ARG A 29 8.61 -6.47 35.74
C ARG A 29 9.78 -5.56 35.36
N LYS A 30 10.39 -4.93 36.36
CA LYS A 30 11.63 -4.16 36.26
C LYS A 30 12.83 -5.07 35.96
N ILE A 31 13.71 -4.56 35.11
CA ILE A 31 14.96 -5.16 34.65
C ILE A 31 15.96 -5.27 35.82
N GLY A 32 16.59 -6.44 35.96
CA GLY A 32 17.76 -6.64 36.80
C GLY A 32 19.00 -6.84 35.93
N SER A 33 19.89 -5.85 35.91
CA SER A 33 21.27 -5.98 35.45
C SER A 33 22.05 -6.80 36.49
N ALA A 34 22.73 -7.87 36.07
CA ALA A 34 23.69 -8.59 36.91
C ALA A 34 25.03 -8.69 36.18
N ALA A 35 26.06 -8.16 36.84
CA ALA A 35 27.44 -8.16 36.42
C ALA A 35 28.18 -9.43 36.89
N LEU A 36 29.06 -9.93 36.01
CA LEU A 36 30.39 -10.54 36.22
C LEU A 36 30.64 -11.47 37.43
N SER A 37 31.14 -12.69 37.15
CA SER A 37 32.28 -13.25 37.90
C SER A 37 33.10 -14.23 37.06
N HIS A 38 34.41 -14.27 37.34
CA HIS A 38 35.52 -14.85 36.59
C HIS A 38 35.77 -16.36 36.83
N SER A 39 36.64 -16.92 35.96
CA SER A 39 37.59 -18.05 36.15
C SER A 39 37.05 -19.43 35.71
N VAL A 40 37.77 -20.36 35.04
CA VAL A 40 39.18 -20.81 35.13
C VAL A 40 39.61 -21.57 33.84
N THR A 41 40.90 -21.44 33.43
CA THR A 41 41.79 -22.33 32.60
C THR A 41 41.41 -22.73 31.17
N ALA A 42 42.16 -22.36 30.11
CA ALA A 42 43.53 -22.74 29.69
C ALA A 42 43.59 -24.00 28.79
N ALA A 43 43.84 -23.79 27.49
CA ALA A 43 44.57 -24.73 26.63
C ALA A 43 45.25 -23.94 25.49
N VAL A 44 46.58 -23.96 25.53
CA VAL A 44 47.50 -23.40 24.55
C VAL A 44 47.69 -24.42 23.43
N ALA A 45 47.65 -23.98 22.17
CA ALA A 45 48.40 -24.62 21.09
C ALA A 45 48.80 -23.56 20.05
N LEU A 46 50.12 -23.41 19.89
CA LEU A 46 50.81 -22.53 18.95
C LEU A 46 50.60 -22.96 17.49
N ALA A 47 50.46 -21.98 16.60
CA ALA A 47 51.12 -22.00 15.29
C ALA A 47 51.46 -20.56 14.90
N ALA A 48 52.76 -20.28 14.82
CA ALA A 48 53.35 -18.99 14.48
C ALA A 48 53.97 -19.04 13.07
N GLY A 49 54.02 -17.88 12.43
CA GLY A 49 54.88 -17.56 11.28
C GLY A 49 54.17 -17.79 9.93
N ILE A 50 54.21 -16.88 8.95
CA ILE A 50 55.26 -15.92 8.60
C ILE A 50 54.62 -14.68 7.94
N VAL A 51 55.12 -13.50 8.33
CA VAL A 51 54.92 -12.20 7.65
C VAL A 51 56.13 -11.94 6.76
N ILE A 52 55.93 -11.73 5.46
CA ILE A 52 56.73 -10.90 4.53
C ILE A 52 55.76 -10.58 3.39
N GLY A 53 55.28 -9.37 3.07
CA GLY A 53 55.86 -8.05 3.18
C GLY A 53 56.48 -7.67 1.83
N PHE A 54 55.71 -7.18 0.85
CA PHE A 54 56.27 -6.35 -0.24
C PHE A 54 55.23 -5.39 -0.82
N LEU A 55 55.74 -4.19 -1.07
CA LEU A 55 55.11 -2.91 -1.38
C LEU A 55 54.98 -2.68 -2.90
N LEU A 56 54.08 -1.74 -3.26
CA LEU A 56 53.99 -0.96 -4.51
C LEU A 56 53.53 -1.72 -5.76
N ASP A 57 52.36 -1.36 -6.31
CA ASP A 57 52.30 -0.48 -7.49
C ASP A 57 50.84 -0.09 -7.85
N SER A 58 50.66 1.16 -8.25
CA SER A 58 49.58 1.74 -9.04
C SER A 58 50.27 2.88 -9.82
N PRO A 59 49.82 3.32 -11.00
CA PRO A 59 48.50 3.13 -11.62
C PRO A 59 48.58 2.89 -13.16
N ALA A 60 47.45 2.71 -13.84
CA ALA A 60 47.24 3.28 -15.19
C ALA A 60 45.78 3.12 -15.64
N ASP A 61 45.30 4.19 -16.26
CA ASP A 61 44.05 4.37 -16.98
C ASP A 61 43.87 3.36 -18.12
N ASP A 62 42.64 2.88 -18.30
CA ASP A 62 42.18 2.37 -19.60
C ASP A 62 40.86 3.04 -19.98
N ALA A 63 40.99 3.97 -20.93
CA ALA A 63 39.89 4.63 -21.61
C ALA A 63 39.17 3.63 -22.54
N VAL A 64 37.85 3.52 -22.39
CA VAL A 64 37.00 2.73 -23.30
C VAL A 64 36.59 3.62 -24.49
N PRO A 65 36.74 3.18 -25.75
CA PRO A 65 36.33 3.97 -26.91
C PRO A 65 34.82 3.85 -27.17
N ALA A 66 34.23 4.96 -27.64
CA ALA A 66 32.85 5.05 -28.11
C ALA A 66 32.66 4.39 -29.50
N PRO A 67 31.53 3.73 -29.78
CA PRO A 67 31.13 3.42 -31.14
C PRO A 67 30.34 4.58 -31.77
N SER A 68 30.90 5.13 -32.84
CA SER A 68 30.21 5.95 -33.83
C SER A 68 29.38 5.08 -34.76
N GLY A 69 28.08 5.33 -34.87
CA GLY A 69 27.21 4.68 -35.84
C GLY A 69 25.93 5.46 -36.03
N GLY A 70 25.88 6.25 -37.11
CA GLY A 70 24.71 7.02 -37.51
C GLY A 70 23.59 6.12 -38.05
N GLY A 71 22.37 6.36 -37.59
CA GLY A 71 21.13 5.83 -38.15
C GLY A 71 20.03 6.87 -37.97
N ALA A 72 19.46 7.32 -39.08
CA ALA A 72 18.47 8.39 -39.13
C ALA A 72 17.21 8.06 -38.32
N ALA A 73 16.79 9.00 -37.46
CA ALA A 73 15.56 8.90 -36.69
C ALA A 73 14.36 9.40 -37.51
N VAL A 74 13.33 8.56 -37.60
CA VAL A 74 11.96 8.91 -38.00
C VAL A 74 11.30 9.63 -36.82
N PRO A 75 10.54 10.73 -36.98
CA PRO A 75 9.94 11.41 -35.85
C PRO A 75 8.68 10.67 -35.38
N ALA A 76 8.74 10.10 -34.17
CA ALA A 76 7.57 9.64 -33.44
C ALA A 76 7.11 10.74 -32.50
N THR A 77 5.95 11.32 -32.78
CA THR A 77 5.20 12.23 -31.90
C THR A 77 4.65 11.48 -30.69
N GLY A 78 5.33 11.58 -29.56
CA GLY A 78 4.87 11.20 -28.23
C GLY A 78 5.63 12.03 -27.20
N GLY A 79 4.93 12.67 -26.27
CA GLY A 79 5.47 13.66 -25.33
C GLY A 79 6.49 13.09 -24.34
N GLY A 80 7.73 12.89 -24.79
CA GLY A 80 8.91 12.81 -23.94
C GLY A 80 9.35 14.22 -23.54
N ILE A 81 9.98 14.35 -22.38
CA ILE A 81 10.74 15.57 -22.08
C ILE A 81 11.87 15.66 -23.12
N PRO A 82 11.94 16.72 -23.95
CA PRO A 82 12.99 16.85 -24.96
C PRO A 82 14.38 16.76 -24.31
N GLY A 83 15.20 15.83 -24.77
CA GLY A 83 16.60 15.70 -24.36
C GLY A 83 16.93 14.67 -23.28
N ILE A 84 15.95 13.87 -22.80
CA ILE A 84 16.21 12.79 -21.84
C ILE A 84 16.00 11.44 -22.55
N SER A 85 17.06 10.93 -23.18
CA SER A 85 17.11 9.54 -23.69
C SER A 85 18.11 8.74 -22.87
N GLY A 86 17.69 7.57 -22.38
CA GLY A 86 18.54 6.66 -21.59
C GLY A 86 18.39 6.88 -20.08
N GLU A 87 19.04 7.90 -19.54
CA GLU A 87 19.03 8.18 -18.10
C GLU A 87 19.10 9.66 -17.75
N ALA A 88 18.70 10.01 -16.53
CA ALA A 88 18.80 11.35 -15.97
C ALA A 88 19.23 11.30 -14.50
N ILE A 89 19.99 12.29 -14.07
CA ILE A 89 20.26 12.55 -12.65
C ILE A 89 19.22 13.55 -12.14
N ALA A 90 18.65 13.31 -10.97
CA ALA A 90 17.68 14.20 -10.36
C ALA A 90 17.83 14.22 -8.84
N ARG A 91 17.53 15.35 -8.20
CA ARG A 91 17.46 15.44 -6.73
C ARG A 91 16.06 15.10 -6.27
N VAL A 92 15.91 14.14 -5.37
CA VAL A 92 14.63 13.87 -4.71
C VAL A 92 14.30 15.03 -3.78
N VAL A 93 13.15 15.66 -4.02
CA VAL A 93 12.64 16.76 -3.20
C VAL A 93 11.52 16.30 -2.28
N ASP A 94 10.84 15.20 -2.63
CA ASP A 94 9.74 14.66 -1.85
C ASP A 94 9.49 13.18 -2.18
N VAL A 95 8.98 12.42 -1.22
CA VAL A 95 8.57 11.01 -1.39
C VAL A 95 7.06 10.92 -1.17
N LEU A 96 6.34 10.66 -2.27
CA LEU A 96 4.88 10.77 -2.31
C LEU A 96 4.20 9.53 -1.74
N ASP A 97 4.73 8.34 -2.04
CA ASP A 97 4.29 7.02 -1.56
C ASP A 97 5.39 5.97 -1.74
N GLY A 98 5.04 4.68 -1.63
CA GLY A 98 5.99 3.57 -1.67
C GLY A 98 6.68 3.34 -3.02
N ASP A 99 6.22 3.98 -4.10
CA ASP A 99 6.76 3.80 -5.45
C ASP A 99 6.69 5.06 -6.33
N THR A 100 6.42 6.21 -5.73
CA THR A 100 6.33 7.51 -6.41
C THR A 100 7.10 8.57 -5.64
N ILE A 101 7.97 9.29 -6.34
CA ILE A 101 8.77 10.41 -5.80
C ILE A 101 8.54 11.68 -6.62
N ALA A 102 8.79 12.84 -6.02
CA ALA A 102 8.96 14.09 -6.74
C ALA A 102 10.44 14.45 -6.78
N VAL A 103 10.92 14.83 -7.97
CA VAL A 103 12.32 15.15 -8.21
C VAL A 103 12.48 16.51 -8.86
N ARG A 104 13.62 17.14 -8.63
CA ARG A 104 14.09 18.31 -9.38
C ARG A 104 15.17 17.88 -10.35
N LEU A 105 14.92 18.07 -11.64
CA LEU A 105 15.90 17.86 -12.70
C LEU A 105 16.90 19.03 -12.76
N PRO A 106 18.16 18.80 -13.15
CA PRO A 106 19.15 19.85 -13.35
C PRO A 106 18.62 20.93 -14.30
N GLY A 107 18.81 22.20 -13.92
CA GLY A 107 18.37 23.34 -14.73
C GLY A 107 16.86 23.56 -14.81
N LYS A 108 16.04 22.75 -14.12
CA LYS A 108 14.60 22.96 -14.00
C LYS A 108 14.21 23.45 -12.61
N GLU A 109 13.38 24.49 -12.56
CA GLU A 109 12.80 24.99 -11.31
C GLU A 109 11.64 24.09 -10.82
N ASN A 110 10.85 23.59 -11.77
CA ASN A 110 9.69 22.74 -11.49
C ASN A 110 10.10 21.33 -11.06
N THR A 111 9.24 20.73 -10.24
CA THR A 111 9.37 19.34 -9.79
C THR A 111 8.61 18.41 -10.72
N GLU A 112 9.24 17.30 -11.11
CA GLU A 112 8.62 16.24 -11.90
C GLU A 112 8.23 15.07 -10.98
N LYS A 113 7.12 14.39 -11.29
CA LYS A 113 6.74 13.16 -10.60
C LYS A 113 7.35 11.97 -11.32
N VAL A 114 7.99 11.08 -10.57
CA VAL A 114 8.56 9.84 -11.07
C VAL A 114 7.84 8.68 -10.41
N ARG A 115 7.24 7.83 -11.24
CA ARG A 115 6.62 6.56 -10.90
C ARG A 115 7.61 5.43 -11.17
N TYR A 116 7.77 4.54 -10.20
CA TYR A 116 8.75 3.46 -10.30
C TYR A 116 8.24 2.43 -11.29
N LEU A 117 9.01 2.22 -12.36
CA LEU A 117 8.64 1.29 -13.40
C LEU A 117 8.66 -0.15 -12.87
N GLY A 118 7.64 -0.92 -13.24
CA GLY A 118 7.52 -2.35 -12.94
C GLY A 118 6.99 -2.71 -11.55
N VAL A 119 6.84 -1.75 -10.62
CA VAL A 119 6.33 -2.01 -9.27
C VAL A 119 5.07 -1.22 -8.92
N ASN A 120 4.31 -1.77 -7.98
CA ASN A 120 3.15 -1.15 -7.35
C ASN A 120 3.20 -1.32 -5.83
N ALA A 121 3.27 -0.20 -5.13
CA ALA A 121 3.10 -0.10 -3.70
C ALA A 121 1.60 -0.13 -3.34
N PRO A 122 1.26 -0.67 -2.17
CA PRO A 122 -0.02 -0.38 -1.56
C PRO A 122 -0.13 1.12 -1.28
N GLU A 123 -1.29 1.71 -1.59
CA GLU A 123 -1.54 3.12 -1.31
C GLU A 123 -1.50 3.39 0.20
N ILE A 124 -0.81 4.46 0.62
CA ILE A 124 -0.43 4.76 2.02
C ILE A 124 -1.57 4.59 3.01
N TYR A 125 -2.77 5.02 2.63
CA TYR A 125 -3.94 5.08 3.50
C TYR A 125 -5.05 4.13 3.07
N GLU A 126 -4.77 3.25 2.11
CA GLU A 126 -5.73 2.25 1.65
C GLU A 126 -5.40 0.84 2.09
N ASN A 127 -4.14 0.61 2.47
CA ASN A 127 -3.63 -0.70 2.83
C ASN A 127 -2.67 -0.59 4.02
N TYR A 128 -2.68 -1.59 4.90
CA TYR A 128 -1.82 -1.70 6.08
C TYR A 128 -0.35 -1.44 5.77
N PHE A 129 0.12 -1.97 4.65
CA PHE A 129 1.53 -1.92 4.27
C PHE A 129 1.90 -0.64 3.50
N GLY A 130 0.95 0.26 3.24
CA GLY A 130 1.20 1.47 2.48
C GLY A 130 2.12 2.45 3.20
N ILE A 131 1.92 2.68 4.51
CA ILE A 131 2.82 3.50 5.33
C ILE A 131 4.21 2.87 5.40
N ASP A 132 4.29 1.55 5.56
CA ASP A 132 5.56 0.83 5.63
C ASP A 132 6.35 0.94 4.33
N ALA A 133 5.68 0.78 3.18
CA ALA A 133 6.29 0.96 1.87
C ALA A 133 6.77 2.40 1.65
N TRP A 134 5.97 3.40 2.04
CA TRP A 134 6.37 4.81 1.97
C TRP A 134 7.60 5.11 2.84
N LYS A 135 7.62 4.67 4.10
CA LYS A 135 8.77 4.85 5.00
C LYS A 135 10.03 4.17 4.47
N ALA A 136 9.89 2.96 3.94
CA ALA A 136 10.99 2.23 3.34
C ALA A 136 11.57 2.99 2.14
N ASN A 137 10.70 3.47 1.24
CA ASN A 137 11.13 4.29 0.11
C ASN A 137 11.82 5.58 0.58
N GLN A 138 11.19 6.31 1.52
CA GLN A 138 11.70 7.55 2.10
C GLN A 138 13.11 7.38 2.68
N ALA A 139 13.34 6.35 3.48
CA ALA A 139 14.65 6.05 4.07
C ALA A 139 15.76 5.81 3.02
N ILE A 140 15.39 5.38 1.82
CA ILE A 140 16.33 5.09 0.72
C ILE A 140 16.60 6.33 -0.12
N VAL A 141 15.59 7.15 -0.42
CA VAL A 141 15.70 8.15 -1.50
C VAL A 141 15.55 9.61 -1.06
N GLU A 142 14.99 9.89 0.12
CA GLU A 142 14.65 11.27 0.50
C GLU A 142 15.88 12.18 0.59
N GLY A 143 15.80 13.34 -0.08
CA GLY A 143 16.86 14.34 -0.13
C GLY A 143 18.12 13.92 -0.89
N ARG A 144 18.14 12.71 -1.48
CA ARG A 144 19.30 12.16 -2.20
C ARG A 144 19.24 12.49 -3.68
N GLU A 145 20.40 12.38 -4.32
CA GLU A 145 20.50 12.35 -5.76
C GLU A 145 20.19 10.94 -6.25
N VAL A 146 19.31 10.83 -7.25
CA VAL A 146 18.91 9.58 -7.88
C VAL A 146 19.27 9.58 -9.35
N ARG A 147 19.66 8.41 -9.84
CA ARG A 147 19.78 8.14 -11.27
C ARG A 147 18.51 7.44 -11.74
N LEU A 148 17.82 8.07 -12.68
CA LEU A 148 16.58 7.61 -13.30
C LEU A 148 16.94 6.99 -14.64
N VAL A 149 16.72 5.68 -14.79
CA VAL A 149 16.92 4.98 -16.07
C VAL A 149 15.56 4.70 -16.68
N PHE A 150 15.36 5.17 -17.91
CA PHE A 150 14.09 5.07 -18.62
C PHE A 150 14.05 3.83 -19.51
N ASP A 151 12.85 3.33 -19.74
CA ASP A 151 12.58 2.28 -20.71
C ASP A 151 11.95 2.89 -21.98
N GLU A 152 11.52 2.05 -22.93
CA GLU A 152 10.94 2.50 -24.21
C GLU A 152 9.80 3.52 -24.06
N LYS A 153 8.95 3.35 -23.04
CA LYS A 153 7.88 4.30 -22.69
C LYS A 153 8.27 5.08 -21.42
N PRO A 154 8.85 6.29 -21.53
CA PRO A 154 9.38 7.05 -20.39
C PRO A 154 8.31 7.80 -19.60
N THR A 155 7.06 7.82 -20.06
CA THR A 155 5.95 8.53 -19.40
C THR A 155 4.68 7.69 -19.39
N ASP A 156 3.87 7.82 -18.34
CA ASP A 156 2.53 7.24 -18.30
C ASP A 156 1.47 8.22 -18.82
N ASP A 157 0.22 7.73 -18.91
CA ASP A 157 -0.89 8.51 -19.45
C ASP A 157 -1.34 9.66 -18.52
N LEU A 158 -0.82 9.71 -17.29
CA LEU A 158 -1.01 10.79 -16.32
C LEU A 158 0.13 11.83 -16.39
N GLY A 159 1.08 11.66 -17.31
CA GLY A 159 2.23 12.54 -17.49
C GLY A 159 3.33 12.37 -16.43
N ARG A 160 3.32 11.28 -15.65
CA ARG A 160 4.43 10.96 -14.74
C ARG A 160 5.56 10.31 -15.52
N LEU A 161 6.79 10.59 -15.11
CA LEU A 161 7.96 9.86 -15.60
C LEU A 161 7.93 8.42 -15.10
N LEU A 162 8.26 7.46 -15.95
CA LEU A 162 8.41 6.04 -15.63
C LEU A 162 9.90 5.68 -15.64
N ALA A 163 10.45 5.30 -14.49
CA ALA A 163 11.88 5.02 -14.39
C ALA A 163 12.23 3.87 -13.44
N TYR A 164 13.35 3.22 -13.72
CA TYR A 164 14.14 2.48 -12.76
C TYR A 164 14.97 3.47 -11.93
N VAL A 165 14.81 3.44 -10.61
CA VAL A 165 15.43 4.42 -9.71
C VAL A 165 16.63 3.81 -9.01
N TYR A 166 17.75 4.52 -9.06
CA TYR A 166 18.99 4.14 -8.41
C TYR A 166 19.48 5.21 -7.44
N VAL A 167 19.95 4.79 -6.27
CA VAL A 167 20.73 5.63 -5.34
C VAL A 167 22.14 5.04 -5.28
N GLY A 168 23.10 5.70 -5.95
CA GLY A 168 24.40 5.09 -6.24
C GLY A 168 24.22 3.76 -7.00
N ASN A 169 24.69 2.66 -6.42
CA ASN A 169 24.55 1.31 -7.00
C ASN A 169 23.28 0.57 -6.53
N ARG A 170 22.49 1.14 -5.62
CA ARG A 170 21.28 0.50 -5.09
C ARG A 170 20.13 0.66 -6.07
N PHE A 171 19.62 -0.46 -6.60
CA PHE A 171 18.44 -0.48 -7.44
C PHE A 171 17.16 -0.50 -6.58
N VAL A 172 16.55 0.68 -6.40
CA VAL A 172 15.49 0.90 -5.40
C VAL A 172 14.24 0.09 -5.73
N ASN A 173 13.80 0.04 -7.00
CA ASN A 173 12.60 -0.72 -7.39
C ASN A 173 12.72 -2.19 -6.97
N LEU A 174 13.86 -2.81 -7.28
CA LEU A 174 14.11 -4.22 -7.00
C LEU A 174 14.30 -4.49 -5.50
N GLU A 175 14.91 -3.55 -4.77
CA GLU A 175 15.08 -3.66 -3.33
C GLU A 175 13.74 -3.62 -2.59
N LEU A 176 12.86 -2.68 -2.95
CA LEU A 176 11.51 -2.60 -2.38
C LEU A 176 10.69 -3.87 -2.69
N LEU A 177 10.86 -4.45 -3.89
CA LEU A 177 10.21 -5.70 -4.29
C LEU A 177 10.74 -6.89 -3.47
N ARG A 178 12.06 -7.01 -3.35
CA ARG A 178 12.75 -8.09 -2.61
C ARG A 178 12.35 -8.12 -1.13
N GLU A 179 12.15 -6.95 -0.54
CA GLU A 179 11.73 -6.79 0.86
C GLU A 179 10.21 -6.80 1.03
N SER A 180 9.44 -7.09 -0.03
CA SER A 180 7.99 -7.23 -0.01
C SER A 180 7.22 -5.94 0.35
N TYR A 181 7.79 -4.76 0.09
CA TYR A 181 7.07 -3.49 0.24
C TYR A 181 6.13 -3.19 -0.94
N VAL A 182 6.47 -3.72 -2.12
CA VAL A 182 5.75 -3.52 -3.37
C VAL A 182 5.53 -4.86 -4.08
N ARG A 183 4.61 -4.90 -5.04
CA ARG A 183 4.38 -6.02 -5.96
C ARG A 183 4.75 -5.63 -7.38
N ILE A 184 4.89 -6.58 -8.30
CA ILE A 184 4.98 -6.27 -9.73
C ILE A 184 3.67 -5.61 -10.17
N HIS A 185 3.80 -4.53 -10.94
CA HIS A 185 2.63 -3.82 -11.44
C HIS A 185 1.95 -4.63 -12.55
N THR A 186 0.74 -5.14 -12.29
CA THR A 186 0.04 -6.08 -13.18
C THR A 186 -0.29 -5.51 -14.57
N SER A 187 -0.46 -4.19 -14.69
CA SER A 187 -0.73 -3.52 -15.97
C SER A 187 0.52 -3.15 -16.77
N TYR A 188 1.72 -3.23 -16.19
CA TYR A 188 2.98 -2.92 -16.87
C TYR A 188 3.81 -4.19 -16.99
N LYS A 189 3.46 -5.08 -17.91
CA LYS A 189 4.25 -6.31 -18.16
C LYS A 189 5.32 -6.14 -19.24
N ASN A 190 5.26 -5.05 -20.01
CA ASN A 190 6.16 -4.79 -21.12
C ASN A 190 7.26 -3.82 -20.69
N PHE A 191 8.15 -4.27 -19.80
CA PHE A 191 9.36 -3.54 -19.42
C PHE A 191 10.58 -4.46 -19.47
N SER A 192 11.73 -3.91 -19.85
CA SER A 192 12.95 -4.66 -20.14
C SER A 192 13.46 -5.54 -19.00
N LYS A 193 13.12 -5.21 -17.75
CA LYS A 193 13.54 -5.94 -16.54
C LYS A 193 12.50 -6.92 -15.98
N TYR A 194 11.45 -7.24 -16.73
CA TYR A 194 10.33 -8.04 -16.22
C TYR A 194 10.75 -9.40 -15.64
N GLU A 195 11.59 -10.16 -16.34
CA GLU A 195 12.06 -11.47 -15.88
C GLU A 195 12.89 -11.39 -14.57
N GLU A 196 13.71 -10.35 -14.44
CA GLU A 196 14.48 -10.08 -13.21
C GLU A 196 13.53 -9.80 -12.03
N PHE A 197 12.48 -9.01 -12.25
CA PHE A 197 11.49 -8.69 -11.23
C PHE A 197 10.69 -9.92 -10.86
N LEU A 198 10.27 -10.73 -11.84
CA LEU A 198 9.48 -11.95 -11.63
C LEU A 198 10.23 -12.95 -10.74
N ALA A 199 11.54 -13.13 -10.97
CA ALA A 199 12.38 -13.98 -10.15
C ALA A 199 12.42 -13.49 -8.68
N VAL A 200 12.63 -12.18 -8.48
CA VAL A 200 12.68 -11.58 -7.14
C VAL A 200 11.32 -11.61 -6.44
N GLU A 201 10.22 -11.35 -7.16
CA GLU A 201 8.87 -11.43 -6.60
C GLU A 201 8.54 -12.84 -6.14
N LYS A 202 8.94 -13.87 -6.89
CA LYS A 202 8.75 -15.27 -6.50
C LYS A 202 9.42 -15.58 -5.16
N GLU A 203 10.65 -15.11 -4.95
CA GLU A 203 11.36 -15.23 -3.68
C GLU A 203 10.70 -14.44 -2.56
N ALA A 204 10.29 -13.20 -2.82
CA ALA A 204 9.61 -12.33 -1.86
C ALA A 204 8.28 -12.94 -1.40
N ARG A 205 7.50 -13.49 -2.34
CA ARG A 205 6.23 -14.16 -2.07
C ARG A 205 6.41 -15.41 -1.21
N ALA A 206 7.46 -16.20 -1.46
CA ALA A 206 7.76 -17.38 -0.65
C ALA A 206 8.07 -17.05 0.82
N LYS A 207 8.54 -15.83 1.12
CA LYS A 207 8.75 -15.37 2.50
C LYS A 207 7.45 -15.02 3.23
N GLY A 208 6.35 -14.75 2.51
CA GLY A 208 5.04 -14.46 3.10
C GLY A 208 4.98 -13.22 3.99
N THR A 209 5.83 -12.22 3.76
CA THR A 209 5.89 -10.99 4.59
C THR A 209 5.25 -9.80 3.91
N ARG A 210 4.78 -8.83 4.71
CA ARG A 210 4.23 -7.54 4.25
C ARG A 210 3.15 -7.72 3.19
N VAL A 211 3.35 -7.25 1.95
CA VAL A 211 2.34 -7.38 0.90
C VAL A 211 2.00 -8.84 0.55
N TRP A 212 2.76 -9.82 1.04
CA TRP A 212 2.47 -11.25 0.92
C TRP A 212 1.94 -11.90 2.21
N ASP A 213 1.73 -11.12 3.27
CA ASP A 213 1.13 -11.54 4.54
C ASP A 213 -0.40 -11.51 4.41
N GLU A 214 -0.97 -12.63 3.96
CA GLU A 214 -2.42 -12.79 3.72
C GLU A 214 -3.25 -12.65 5.01
N GLY A 215 -2.67 -13.01 6.16
CA GLY A 215 -3.32 -12.88 7.47
C GLY A 215 -3.53 -11.42 7.87
N ARG A 216 -2.47 -10.60 7.83
CA ARG A 216 -2.57 -9.18 8.18
C ARG A 216 -3.34 -8.32 7.18
N ALA A 217 -3.38 -8.72 5.91
CA ALA A 217 -4.19 -8.02 4.92
C ALA A 217 -5.70 -8.06 5.28
N SER A 218 -6.18 -9.15 5.88
CA SER A 218 -7.57 -9.30 6.35
C SER A 218 -7.86 -8.54 7.66
N GLU A 219 -6.86 -8.39 8.52
CA GLU A 219 -6.98 -7.63 9.78
C GLU A 219 -7.09 -6.11 9.55
N TRP A 220 -6.49 -5.58 8.48
CA TRP A 220 -6.57 -4.14 8.16
C TRP A 220 -7.97 -3.64 7.82
N GLU A 221 -8.83 -4.50 7.27
CA GLU A 221 -10.25 -4.16 7.07
C GLU A 221 -10.99 -4.04 8.42
N THR A 222 -10.43 -4.59 9.49
CA THR A 222 -11.00 -4.62 10.86
C THR A 222 -10.25 -3.74 11.87
N LEU A 223 -9.04 -3.29 11.59
CA LEU A 223 -8.22 -2.48 12.49
C LEU A 223 -8.57 -0.99 12.38
N PHE A 224 -9.64 -0.63 13.08
CA PHE A 224 -9.82 0.74 13.58
C PHE A 224 -9.06 0.87 14.91
N GLU A 225 -7.80 1.29 14.85
CA GLU A 225 -7.15 1.87 16.04
C GLU A 225 -7.22 3.40 15.93
N PRO A 226 -7.98 4.08 16.81
CA PRO A 226 -7.97 5.53 16.88
C PRO A 226 -6.57 6.02 17.25
N GLU A 227 -6.14 7.11 16.61
CA GLU A 227 -4.90 7.79 16.98
C GLU A 227 -5.11 8.53 18.32
N ASP A 228 -4.03 8.72 19.09
CA ASP A 228 -4.08 9.44 20.37
C ASP A 228 -4.48 10.92 20.23
N HIS A 229 -4.33 11.47 19.02
CA HIS A 229 -4.77 12.81 18.66
C HIS A 229 -4.89 12.96 17.14
N TYR A 230 -5.46 14.07 16.70
CA TYR A 230 -5.63 14.45 15.30
C TYR A 230 -5.26 15.92 15.11
N LEU A 231 -4.81 16.27 13.92
CA LEU A 231 -4.38 17.61 13.57
C LEU A 231 -5.46 18.29 12.73
N CYS A 232 -5.90 19.49 13.10
CA CYS A 232 -7.02 20.17 12.46
C CYS A 232 -6.64 21.59 12.00
N THR A 233 -7.02 21.93 10.78
CA THR A 233 -6.68 23.22 10.15
C THR A 233 -7.56 23.49 8.94
N GLY A 234 -7.97 24.74 8.72
CA GLY A 234 -8.70 25.13 7.51
C GLY A 234 -9.95 24.29 7.22
N GLY A 235 -10.64 23.80 8.26
CA GLY A 235 -11.81 22.93 8.11
C GLY A 235 -11.49 21.48 7.72
N THR A 236 -10.22 21.07 7.75
CA THR A 236 -9.76 19.70 7.44
C THR A 236 -9.08 19.10 8.67
N ALA A 237 -9.38 17.83 8.92
CA ALA A 237 -8.77 17.03 9.96
C ALA A 237 -7.83 15.99 9.33
N HIS A 238 -6.75 15.74 10.03
CA HIS A 238 -5.59 14.98 9.59
C HIS A 238 -5.16 13.99 10.68
N ARG A 239 -4.57 12.86 10.29
CA ARG A 239 -3.83 12.01 11.23
C ARG A 239 -2.55 12.74 11.67
N PRO A 240 -1.99 12.43 12.85
CA PRO A 240 -0.70 13.00 13.30
C PRO A 240 0.44 12.80 12.29
N SER A 241 0.44 11.66 11.62
CA SER A 241 1.42 11.30 10.58
C SER A 241 1.16 11.96 9.22
N CYS A 242 0.12 12.78 9.08
CA CYS A 242 -0.22 13.36 7.79
C CYS A 242 0.76 14.47 7.39
N ARG A 243 1.57 14.21 6.37
CA ARG A 243 2.48 15.19 5.75
C ARG A 243 1.80 16.45 5.19
N LEU A 244 0.49 16.38 4.94
CA LEU A 244 -0.28 17.51 4.42
C LEU A 244 -0.94 18.33 5.53
N ALA A 245 -0.72 17.98 6.79
CA ALA A 245 -1.10 18.83 7.90
C ALA A 245 -0.16 20.05 7.92
N PRO A 246 -0.61 21.26 7.56
CA PRO A 246 0.23 22.46 7.62
C PRO A 246 0.70 22.77 9.05
N GLU A 247 1.77 23.55 9.14
CA GLU A 247 2.22 24.11 10.42
C GLU A 247 1.10 24.93 11.08
N GLY A 248 0.96 24.82 12.40
CA GLY A 248 -0.07 25.50 13.17
C GLY A 248 -1.43 24.78 13.23
N CYS A 249 -1.50 23.49 12.88
CA CYS A 249 -2.68 22.68 13.16
C CYS A 249 -3.03 22.66 14.65
N GLU A 250 -4.32 22.85 14.96
CA GLU A 250 -4.85 22.56 16.29
C GLU A 250 -4.79 21.05 16.54
N THR A 251 -4.31 20.66 17.72
CA THR A 251 -4.32 19.26 18.14
C THR A 251 -5.63 18.96 18.85
N VAL A 252 -6.34 17.94 18.35
CA VAL A 252 -7.64 17.50 18.87
C VAL A 252 -7.51 16.07 19.39
N ALA A 253 -7.98 15.82 20.61
CA ALA A 253 -7.72 14.57 21.33
C ALA A 253 -8.40 13.32 20.75
N THR A 254 -9.46 13.47 19.95
CA THR A 254 -10.19 12.32 19.37
C THR A 254 -10.66 12.59 17.96
N LEU A 255 -10.88 11.51 17.21
CA LEU A 255 -11.42 11.56 15.85
C LEU A 255 -12.82 12.17 15.83
N ASP A 256 -13.67 11.83 16.80
CA ASP A 256 -15.04 12.38 16.92
C ASP A 256 -15.02 13.90 17.04
N LEU A 257 -14.14 14.44 17.90
CA LEU A 257 -13.99 15.88 18.08
C LEU A 257 -13.46 16.55 16.82
N ALA A 258 -12.54 15.90 16.10
CA ALA A 258 -12.02 16.38 14.83
C ALA A 258 -13.11 16.40 13.76
N MET A 259 -13.86 15.29 13.60
CA MET A 259 -14.92 15.14 12.60
C MET A 259 -16.17 15.99 12.89
N ALA A 260 -16.39 16.40 14.13
CA ALA A 260 -17.50 17.29 14.49
C ALA A 260 -17.39 18.68 13.84
N LYS A 261 -16.15 19.14 13.56
CA LYS A 261 -15.88 20.50 13.05
C LYS A 261 -15.15 20.51 11.71
N HIS A 262 -14.54 19.40 11.31
CA HIS A 262 -13.65 19.33 10.16
C HIS A 262 -14.00 18.15 9.25
N LYS A 263 -13.77 18.33 7.95
CA LYS A 263 -13.83 17.26 6.96
C LYS A 263 -12.58 16.40 7.05
N ALA A 264 -12.70 15.10 6.78
CA ALA A 264 -11.54 14.22 6.68
C ALA A 264 -10.63 14.63 5.51
N CYS A 265 -9.32 14.74 5.77
CA CYS A 265 -8.33 14.91 4.70
C CYS A 265 -8.45 13.75 3.70
N SER A 266 -8.54 14.06 2.41
CA SER A 266 -8.66 13.05 1.35
C SER A 266 -7.41 12.21 1.16
N LYS A 267 -6.26 12.65 1.72
CA LYS A 267 -5.00 11.90 1.66
C LYS A 267 -4.86 11.00 2.87
N CYS A 268 -4.71 11.54 4.07
CA CYS A 268 -4.51 10.68 5.24
C CYS A 268 -5.77 9.99 5.76
N MET A 269 -6.94 10.35 5.20
CA MET A 269 -8.25 9.75 5.47
C MET A 269 -8.42 9.34 6.95
N PRO A 270 -8.33 10.30 7.89
CA PRO A 270 -8.36 9.99 9.32
C PRO A 270 -9.64 9.29 9.75
N ALA A 271 -10.72 9.52 9.00
CA ALA A 271 -12.00 8.89 9.22
C ALA A 271 -12.10 7.47 8.65
N ARG A 272 -11.24 7.01 7.72
CA ARG A 272 -11.44 5.74 6.98
C ARG A 272 -11.70 4.57 7.93
N ASN A 273 -12.66 3.72 7.56
CA ASN A 273 -13.13 2.57 8.34
C ASN A 273 -13.71 2.93 9.73
N HIS A 274 -13.82 4.21 10.10
CA HIS A 274 -14.54 4.63 11.31
C HIS A 274 -16.04 4.29 11.17
N PRO A 275 -16.65 3.61 12.16
CA PRO A 275 -18.07 3.23 12.10
C PRO A 275 -19.01 4.41 11.83
N THR A 276 -18.65 5.59 12.37
CA THR A 276 -19.45 6.83 12.29
C THR A 276 -19.00 7.78 11.18
N TYR A 277 -17.80 7.64 10.61
CA TYR A 277 -17.23 8.68 9.72
C TYR A 277 -16.53 8.13 8.46
N GLY A 278 -16.09 6.86 8.47
CA GLY A 278 -15.18 6.28 7.49
C GLY A 278 -15.78 5.47 6.38
N SER A 279 -17.04 5.15 6.53
CA SER A 279 -17.84 4.55 5.49
C SER A 279 -18.49 5.68 4.71
N PRO A 280 -18.26 5.80 3.38
CA PRO A 280 -19.07 6.66 2.53
C PRO A 280 -20.56 6.35 2.77
N ASP A 281 -21.47 7.32 2.63
CA ASP A 281 -22.90 7.11 2.90
C ASP A 281 -23.51 5.88 2.20
N TRP A 282 -22.91 5.41 1.09
CA TRP A 282 -23.33 4.17 0.41
C TRP A 282 -22.93 2.87 1.13
N GLU A 283 -21.84 2.83 1.90
CA GLU A 283 -21.46 1.70 2.77
C GLU A 283 -22.27 1.76 4.09
N ARG A 284 -22.59 2.96 4.59
CA ARG A 284 -23.40 3.16 5.81
C ARG A 284 -24.88 2.83 5.62
N SER A 285 -25.35 2.98 4.38
CA SER A 285 -26.71 2.58 3.96
C SER A 285 -26.80 1.09 3.59
N PHE A 286 -25.70 0.35 3.66
CA PHE A 286 -25.65 -1.05 3.23
C PHE A 286 -25.91 -1.99 4.40
N ARG A 287 -27.13 -2.50 4.49
CA ARG A 287 -27.40 -3.73 5.24
C ARG A 287 -27.32 -4.89 4.25
N PRO A 288 -26.76 -6.06 4.61
CA PRO A 288 -26.86 -7.24 3.76
C PRO A 288 -28.34 -7.45 3.44
N GLU A 289 -28.70 -7.26 2.18
CA GLU A 289 -30.09 -7.25 1.79
C GLU A 289 -30.67 -8.66 1.86
N GLU A 290 -31.93 -8.78 2.28
CA GLU A 290 -32.60 -10.09 2.37
C GLU A 290 -32.77 -10.76 1.00
N TYR A 291 -32.62 -9.99 -0.10
CA TYR A 291 -32.78 -10.45 -1.47
C TYR A 291 -31.92 -9.66 -2.47
N TYR A 292 -31.75 -10.19 -3.68
CA TYR A 292 -30.98 -9.64 -4.78
C TYR A 292 -31.80 -9.52 -6.07
N LEU A 293 -31.56 -8.49 -6.86
CA LEU A 293 -32.14 -8.37 -8.20
C LEU A 293 -31.30 -9.16 -9.19
N CYS A 294 -31.93 -9.98 -10.02
CA CYS A 294 -31.21 -10.78 -10.99
C CYS A 294 -31.70 -10.53 -12.41
N THR A 295 -30.73 -10.37 -13.32
CA THR A 295 -30.91 -10.62 -14.76
C THR A 295 -30.53 -12.08 -15.05
N GLU A 296 -30.67 -12.55 -16.28
CA GLU A 296 -30.41 -13.96 -16.66
C GLU A 296 -29.05 -14.50 -16.22
N THR A 297 -28.01 -13.66 -16.18
CA THR A 297 -26.63 -14.09 -15.88
C THR A 297 -25.99 -13.36 -14.71
N THR A 298 -26.59 -12.27 -14.22
CA THR A 298 -25.93 -11.33 -13.32
C THR A 298 -26.75 -11.06 -12.07
N VAL A 299 -26.07 -11.09 -10.91
CA VAL A 299 -26.61 -10.71 -9.60
C VAL A 299 -26.32 -9.23 -9.34
N HIS A 300 -27.37 -8.50 -9.01
CA HIS A 300 -27.34 -7.07 -8.67
C HIS A 300 -27.87 -6.86 -7.26
N ARG A 301 -27.30 -5.89 -6.53
CA ARG A 301 -27.91 -5.41 -5.28
C ARG A 301 -29.28 -4.77 -5.55
N PRO A 302 -30.24 -4.80 -4.61
CA PRO A 302 -31.56 -4.19 -4.80
C PRO A 302 -31.54 -2.70 -5.18
N SER A 303 -30.54 -1.97 -4.70
CA SER A 303 -30.35 -0.54 -5.02
C SER A 303 -29.49 -0.30 -6.27
N CYS A 304 -29.25 -1.31 -7.10
CA CYS A 304 -28.43 -1.18 -8.30
C CYS A 304 -29.21 -0.48 -9.40
N ARG A 305 -28.82 0.74 -9.77
CA ARG A 305 -29.39 1.45 -10.92
C ARG A 305 -29.23 0.71 -12.25
N HIS A 306 -28.28 -0.23 -12.32
CA HIS A 306 -27.99 -1.04 -13.50
C HIS A 306 -28.78 -2.36 -13.53
N ALA A 307 -29.64 -2.64 -12.54
CA ALA A 307 -30.51 -3.81 -12.57
C ALA A 307 -31.54 -3.75 -13.73
N GLY A 308 -31.80 -2.56 -14.28
CA GLY A 308 -32.69 -2.35 -15.43
C GLY A 308 -34.14 -2.72 -15.14
N GLU A 309 -35.06 -2.38 -16.05
CA GLU A 309 -36.48 -2.75 -15.92
C GLU A 309 -36.73 -4.26 -16.09
N ASN A 310 -35.76 -4.98 -16.67
CA ASN A 310 -35.83 -6.42 -16.93
C ASN A 310 -35.30 -7.29 -15.78
N SER A 311 -34.92 -6.72 -14.62
CA SER A 311 -34.65 -7.52 -13.42
C SER A 311 -35.97 -8.07 -12.86
N THR A 312 -36.31 -9.30 -13.24
CA THR A 312 -37.64 -9.88 -13.04
C THR A 312 -37.76 -10.74 -11.79
N ARG A 313 -36.65 -11.04 -11.10
CA ARG A 313 -36.66 -11.94 -9.94
C ARG A 313 -35.80 -11.40 -8.80
N THR A 314 -36.47 -11.06 -7.70
CA THR A 314 -35.85 -10.91 -6.39
C THR A 314 -35.52 -12.31 -5.87
N LEU A 315 -34.23 -12.64 -5.76
CA LEU A 315 -33.75 -13.94 -5.29
C LEU A 315 -33.21 -13.81 -3.87
N SER A 316 -33.40 -14.85 -3.04
CA SER A 316 -32.64 -14.99 -1.80
C SER A 316 -31.14 -15.15 -2.08
N LEU A 317 -30.29 -14.94 -1.07
CA LEU A 317 -28.84 -15.17 -1.20
C LEU A 317 -28.52 -16.60 -1.66
N ALA A 318 -29.24 -17.61 -1.15
CA ALA A 318 -29.05 -19.01 -1.53
C ALA A 318 -29.32 -19.26 -3.02
N GLU A 319 -30.28 -18.57 -3.60
CA GLU A 319 -30.61 -18.66 -5.03
C GLU A 319 -29.64 -17.84 -5.89
N ALA A 320 -29.12 -16.72 -5.38
CA ALA A 320 -28.09 -15.93 -6.06
C ALA A 320 -26.76 -16.71 -6.22
N LEU A 321 -26.46 -17.64 -5.31
CA LEU A 321 -25.28 -18.52 -5.35
C LEU A 321 -25.34 -19.60 -6.45
N GLN A 322 -26.48 -19.77 -7.13
CA GLN A 322 -26.71 -20.77 -8.18
C GLN A 322 -26.12 -20.36 -9.54
N GLY A 323 -24.85 -19.98 -9.58
CA GLY A 323 -24.08 -19.87 -10.83
C GLY A 323 -24.22 -18.56 -11.62
N ARG A 324 -24.75 -17.49 -11.01
CA ARG A 324 -24.79 -16.14 -11.60
C ARG A 324 -23.54 -15.35 -11.18
N LYS A 325 -23.06 -14.44 -12.04
CA LYS A 325 -21.89 -13.60 -11.73
C LYS A 325 -22.30 -12.32 -10.99
N PRO A 326 -21.50 -11.83 -10.04
CA PRO A 326 -21.76 -10.55 -9.39
C PRO A 326 -21.55 -9.39 -10.39
N CYS A 327 -22.46 -8.41 -10.40
CA CYS A 327 -22.27 -7.21 -11.21
C CYS A 327 -21.05 -6.41 -10.69
N GLY A 328 -20.10 -6.14 -11.59
CA GLY A 328 -18.83 -5.49 -11.25
C GLY A 328 -18.95 -4.04 -10.75
N GLN A 329 -20.09 -3.38 -11.01
CA GLN A 329 -20.37 -2.02 -10.54
C GLN A 329 -20.97 -1.98 -9.13
N CYS A 330 -21.80 -2.97 -8.77
CA CYS A 330 -22.36 -3.04 -7.42
C CYS A 330 -21.59 -3.92 -6.44
N ARG A 331 -20.67 -4.78 -6.94
CA ARG A 331 -19.76 -5.63 -6.16
C ARG A 331 -20.40 -6.37 -4.97
N PRO A 332 -21.50 -7.14 -5.17
CA PRO A 332 -22.18 -7.83 -4.07
C PRO A 332 -21.28 -8.89 -3.40
N ALA A 333 -20.34 -9.51 -4.14
CA ALA A 333 -19.39 -10.48 -3.61
C ALA A 333 -18.42 -9.92 -2.55
N ARG A 334 -18.23 -8.60 -2.48
CA ARG A 334 -17.38 -7.96 -1.44
C ARG A 334 -17.91 -8.22 -0.04
N PHE A 335 -19.23 -8.37 0.12
CA PHE A 335 -19.90 -8.53 1.42
C PHE A 335 -20.47 -9.93 1.62
N HIS A 336 -20.58 -10.70 0.55
CA HIS A 336 -20.91 -12.13 0.57
C HIS A 336 -19.81 -12.87 -0.19
N PRO A 337 -18.70 -13.19 0.49
CA PRO A 337 -17.56 -13.88 -0.12
C PRO A 337 -17.95 -15.19 -0.82
N GLU A 338 -19.10 -15.78 -0.49
CA GLU A 338 -19.65 -16.97 -1.14
C GLU A 338 -20.12 -16.71 -2.59
N LEU A 339 -20.43 -15.46 -2.94
CA LEU A 339 -20.79 -15.03 -4.30
C LEU A 339 -19.56 -14.72 -5.16
N ASP A 340 -18.35 -14.76 -4.59
CA ASP A 340 -17.11 -14.51 -5.32
C ASP A 340 -16.81 -15.68 -6.26
N PRO A 341 -16.86 -15.49 -7.59
CA PRO A 341 -16.62 -16.57 -8.54
C PRO A 341 -15.21 -17.16 -8.42
N ASP A 342 -14.24 -16.40 -7.92
CA ASP A 342 -12.85 -16.83 -7.80
C ASP A 342 -12.58 -17.62 -6.50
N LYS A 343 -13.53 -17.64 -5.55
CA LYS A 343 -13.46 -18.46 -4.32
C LYS A 343 -14.19 -19.79 -4.40
N LYS A 344 -14.82 -20.10 -5.55
CA LYS A 344 -15.62 -21.32 -5.71
C LYS A 344 -14.76 -22.59 -5.83
N GLU A 345 -13.48 -22.45 -6.17
CA GLU A 345 -12.54 -23.58 -6.35
C GLU A 345 -12.01 -24.18 -5.03
N GLU A 346 -12.26 -23.55 -3.87
CA GLU A 346 -11.82 -24.09 -2.56
C GLU A 346 -12.87 -24.97 -1.86
N ARG A 347 -14.00 -25.28 -2.52
CA ARG A 347 -15.10 -26.09 -1.95
C ARG A 347 -15.50 -27.29 -2.81
N GLU A 348 -14.51 -28.04 -3.29
CA GLU A 348 -14.70 -29.41 -3.78
C GLU A 348 -14.04 -30.44 -2.86
#